data_AF-A0A7S2W2R5-F1
#
_entry.id   AF-A0A7S2W2R5-F1
#
_cell.length_a   1.000
_cell.length_b   1.000
_cell.length_c   1.000
_cell.angle_alpha   90.00
_cell.angle_beta   90.00
_cell.angle_gamma   90.00
#
_symmetry.space_group_name_H-M   'P 1'
#
loop_
_entity.id
_entity.type
_entity.pdbx_description
1 polymer ?
#
loop_
_entity_poly.entity_id
_entity_poly.type
_entity_poly.pdbx_seq_one_letter_code
_entity_poly.pdbx_strand_id
1 'polypeptide(L)'
;VIVQPTSTGEVLVQDFVALGYPVIAITLNASVNNKILGMCKHVFQFDDNLEHIIEQLNELPVYMHIVMPGTEVGVELADEIADRFDIRKNTLKLSEIQKQEEISGSWAKLSVLQEF
;
A
#
# COMPACT_ATOMS: atom_id res chain seq x y z
N VAL A 1 -8.48 8.80 -3.58
CA VAL A 1 -7.23 8.36 -2.92
C VAL A 1 -7.10 6.87 -3.15
N ILE A 2 -5.94 6.38 -3.58
CA ILE A 2 -5.68 4.94 -3.62
C ILE A 2 -5.04 4.52 -2.30
N VAL A 3 -5.52 3.43 -1.70
CA VAL A 3 -4.96 2.87 -0.46
C VAL A 3 -4.81 1.37 -0.61
N GLN A 4 -3.67 0.83 -0.20
CA GLN A 4 -3.53 -0.60 0.08
C GLN A 4 -4.09 -0.85 1.50
N PRO A 5 -5.23 -1.52 1.68
CA PRO A 5 -6.02 -1.40 2.89
C PRO A 5 -5.67 -2.45 3.96
N THR A 6 -4.40 -2.81 4.13
CA THR A 6 -3.97 -3.77 5.16
C THR A 6 -3.16 -3.06 6.25
N SER A 7 -3.25 -3.51 7.51
CA SER A 7 -2.54 -2.93 8.64
C SER A 7 -2.85 -1.43 8.79
N THR A 8 -1.85 -0.54 8.70
CA THR A 8 -2.00 0.91 8.71
C THR A 8 -2.96 1.41 7.64
N GLY A 9 -3.06 0.68 6.52
CA GLY A 9 -3.99 0.96 5.44
C GLY A 9 -5.46 0.98 5.87
N GLU A 10 -5.86 0.13 6.82
CA GLU A 10 -7.25 0.13 7.34
C GLU A 10 -7.58 1.43 8.05
N VAL A 11 -6.63 1.96 8.83
CA VAL A 11 -6.77 3.25 9.52
C VAL A 11 -6.86 4.38 8.52
N LEU A 12 -5.99 4.38 7.49
CA LEU A 12 -6.01 5.37 6.42
C LEU A 12 -7.34 5.39 5.65
N VAL A 13 -7.92 4.22 5.36
CA VAL A 13 -9.25 4.15 4.73
C VAL A 13 -10.29 4.86 5.61
N GLN A 14 -10.31 4.58 6.91
CA GLN A 14 -11.25 5.21 7.84
C GLN A 14 -11.08 6.73 7.88
N ASP A 15 -9.84 7.21 7.99
CA ASP A 15 -9.51 8.63 8.06
C ASP A 15 -9.93 9.36 6.78
N PHE A 16 -9.57 8.84 5.60
CA PHE A 16 -9.94 9.47 4.33
C PHE A 16 -11.45 9.50 4.10
N VAL A 17 -12.15 8.42 4.46
CA VAL A 17 -13.62 8.36 4.35
C VAL A 17 -14.27 9.35 5.33
N ALA A 18 -13.77 9.45 6.56
CA ALA A 18 -14.26 10.42 7.55
C ALA A 18 -14.04 11.88 7.10
N LEU A 19 -12.96 12.13 6.36
CA LEU A 19 -12.65 13.42 5.72
C LEU A 19 -13.44 13.66 4.42
N GLY A 20 -14.27 12.71 3.98
CA GLY A 20 -15.10 12.83 2.78
C GLY A 20 -14.39 12.54 1.47
N TYR A 21 -13.17 11.98 1.50
CA TYR A 21 -12.47 11.58 0.29
C TYR A 21 -12.97 10.23 -0.24
N PRO A 22 -13.23 10.09 -1.55
CA PRO A 22 -13.49 8.79 -2.15
C PRO A 22 -12.20 7.95 -2.15
N VAL A 23 -12.28 6.76 -1.56
CA VAL A 23 -11.18 5.82 -1.46
C VAL A 23 -11.33 4.69 -2.50
N ILE A 24 -10.25 4.39 -3.19
CA ILE A 24 -10.06 3.22 -4.06
C ILE A 24 -9.10 2.29 -3.33
N ALA A 25 -9.51 1.05 -3.10
CA ALA A 25 -8.68 0.05 -2.44
C ALA A 25 -8.01 -0.88 -3.45
N ILE A 26 -6.74 -1.23 -3.22
CA ILE A 26 -6.04 -2.28 -3.97
C ILE A 26 -5.50 -3.31 -2.96
N THR A 27 -5.97 -4.56 -3.04
CA THR A 27 -5.63 -5.63 -2.09
C THR A 27 -4.52 -6.54 -2.63
N LEU A 28 -3.60 -6.99 -1.77
CA LEU A 28 -2.38 -7.74 -2.14
C LEU A 28 -2.41 -9.23 -1.73
N ASN A 29 -3.58 -9.86 -1.56
CA ASN A 29 -3.77 -11.23 -1.01
C ASN A 29 -3.95 -11.36 0.51
N ALA A 30 -3.89 -10.28 1.28
CA ALA A 30 -4.20 -10.31 2.71
C ALA A 30 -5.72 -10.29 2.97
N SER A 31 -6.16 -11.00 4.03
CA SER A 31 -7.53 -10.87 4.55
C SER A 31 -7.72 -9.46 5.11
N VAL A 32 -8.39 -8.59 4.36
CA VAL A 32 -8.78 -7.26 4.80
C VAL A 32 -10.17 -7.34 5.41
N ASN A 33 -10.43 -6.58 6.47
CA ASN A 33 -11.73 -6.53 7.09
C ASN A 33 -12.82 -6.07 6.08
N ASN A 34 -13.85 -6.88 5.85
CA ASN A 34 -14.95 -6.56 4.92
C ASN A 34 -15.64 -5.23 5.25
N LYS A 35 -15.66 -4.81 6.52
CA LYS A 35 -16.19 -3.49 6.91
C LYS A 35 -15.37 -2.36 6.32
N ILE A 36 -14.04 -2.50 6.29
CA ILE A 36 -13.11 -1.51 5.70
C ILE A 36 -13.33 -1.45 4.18
N LEU A 37 -13.37 -2.60 3.52
CA LEU A 37 -13.62 -2.66 2.08
C LEU A 37 -14.97 -2.06 1.69
N GLY A 38 -16.01 -2.25 2.53
CA GLY A 38 -17.32 -1.66 2.33
C GLY A 38 -17.38 -0.12 2.46
N MET A 39 -16.32 0.52 2.97
CA MET A 39 -16.20 1.99 3.00
C MET A 39 -15.57 2.55 1.72
N CYS A 40 -14.91 1.70 0.92
CA CYS A 40 -14.25 2.09 -0.32
C CYS A 40 -15.24 2.21 -1.48
N LYS A 41 -15.01 3.17 -2.37
CA LYS A 41 -15.82 3.37 -3.57
C LYS A 41 -15.56 2.30 -4.63
N HIS A 42 -14.31 1.90 -4.77
CA HIS A 42 -13.87 0.82 -5.64
C HIS A 42 -12.87 -0.06 -4.89
N VAL A 43 -12.89 -1.36 -5.18
CA VAL A 43 -11.97 -2.34 -4.60
C VAL A 43 -11.45 -3.20 -5.75
N PHE A 44 -10.14 -3.22 -5.92
CA PHE A 44 -9.44 -4.07 -6.87
C PHE A 44 -8.53 -5.04 -6.12
N GLN A 45 -8.29 -6.20 -6.72
CA GLN A 45 -7.33 -7.18 -6.23
C GLN A 45 -6.13 -7.17 -7.16
N PHE A 46 -4.94 -7.00 -6.59
CA PHE A 46 -3.69 -7.16 -7.29
C PHE A 46 -3.40 -8.65 -7.48
N ASP A 47 -3.18 -9.04 -8.73
CA ASP A 47 -2.94 -10.41 -9.19
C ASP A 47 -1.51 -10.58 -9.72
N ASP A 48 -0.57 -9.83 -9.14
CA ASP A 48 0.84 -9.75 -9.56
C ASP A 48 1.04 -9.22 -11.00
N ASN A 49 0.01 -8.62 -11.61
CA ASN A 49 0.08 -7.95 -12.90
C ASN A 49 -0.25 -6.45 -12.77
N LEU A 50 0.79 -5.61 -12.74
CA LEU A 50 0.64 -4.16 -12.63
C LEU A 50 -0.23 -3.57 -13.74
N GLU A 51 -0.04 -3.98 -14.99
CA GLU A 51 -0.76 -3.39 -16.13
C GLU A 51 -2.27 -3.62 -16.01
N HIS A 52 -2.70 -4.77 -15.47
CA HIS A 52 -4.11 -5.04 -15.23
C HIS A 52 -4.73 -4.05 -14.23
N ILE A 53 -4.02 -3.72 -13.15
CA ILE A 53 -4.45 -2.67 -12.21
C ILE A 53 -4.47 -1.29 -12.89
N ILE A 54 -3.45 -0.96 -13.68
CA ILE A 54 -3.38 0.34 -14.37
C ILE A 54 -4.55 0.51 -15.35
N GLU A 55 -4.90 -0.53 -16.10
CA GLU A 55 -6.08 -0.53 -16.98
C GLU A 55 -7.37 -0.28 -16.20
N GLN A 56 -7.59 -1.02 -15.11
CA GLN A 56 -8.77 -0.84 -14.24
C GLN A 56 -8.86 0.58 -13.65
N LEU A 57 -7.73 1.16 -13.26
CA LEU A 57 -7.66 2.52 -12.73
C LEU A 57 -7.96 3.58 -13.81
N ASN A 58 -7.51 3.36 -15.05
CA ASN A 58 -7.76 4.26 -16.18
C ASN A 58 -9.22 4.28 -16.64
N GLU A 59 -9.98 3.20 -16.40
CA GLU A 59 -11.41 3.15 -16.68
C GLU A 59 -12.25 4.01 -15.73
N LEU A 60 -11.69 4.39 -14.58
CA LEU A 60 -12.40 5.21 -13.62
C LEU A 60 -12.42 6.69 -14.06
N PRO A 61 -13.59 7.36 -14.06
CA PRO A 61 -13.71 8.78 -14.41
C PRO A 61 -13.31 9.66 -13.21
N VAL A 62 -12.14 9.41 -12.63
CA VAL A 62 -11.66 10.08 -11.43
C VAL A 62 -10.20 10.49 -11.59
N TYR A 63 -9.87 11.68 -11.10
CA TYR A 63 -8.47 12.11 -11.00
C TYR A 63 -7.88 11.64 -9.67
N MET A 64 -6.74 10.97 -9.71
CA MET A 64 -6.11 10.37 -8.54
C MET A 64 -5.02 11.30 -8.01
N HIS A 65 -5.14 11.67 -6.73
CA HIS A 65 -4.25 12.67 -6.13
C HIS A 65 -3.10 12.09 -5.31
N ILE A 66 -3.25 10.85 -4.82
CA ILE A 66 -2.30 10.21 -3.92
C ILE A 66 -2.52 8.69 -3.89
N VAL A 67 -1.43 7.95 -3.72
CA VAL A 67 -1.39 6.50 -3.50
C VAL A 67 -0.70 6.25 -2.16
N MET A 68 -1.32 5.49 -1.27
CA MET A 68 -0.83 5.24 0.08
C MET A 68 -0.66 3.73 0.33
N PRO A 69 0.55 3.25 0.66
CA PRO A 69 0.74 1.88 1.09
C PRO A 69 0.23 1.70 2.53
N GLY A 70 -0.40 0.56 2.82
CA GLY A 70 -0.77 0.15 4.17
C GLY A 70 0.25 -0.78 4.83
N THR A 71 1.11 -1.41 4.04
CA THR A 71 2.17 -2.34 4.46
C THR A 71 3.45 -2.07 3.69
N GLU A 72 4.57 -2.60 4.19
CA GLU A 72 5.87 -2.55 3.51
C GLU A 72 5.83 -3.18 2.11
N VAL A 73 5.15 -4.33 1.98
CA VAL A 73 4.94 -5.00 0.69
C VAL A 73 4.16 -4.12 -0.29
N GLY A 74 3.25 -3.28 0.22
CA GLY A 74 2.48 -2.35 -0.61
C GLY A 74 3.24 -1.10 -1.03
N VAL A 75 4.44 -0.84 -0.50
CA VAL A 75 5.24 0.34 -0.86
C VAL A 75 5.65 0.29 -2.32
N GLU A 76 6.14 -0.86 -2.79
CA GLU A 76 6.60 -1.01 -4.18
C GLU A 76 5.45 -0.80 -5.17
N LEU A 77 4.29 -1.44 -4.93
CA LEU A 77 3.10 -1.22 -5.75
C LEU A 77 2.64 0.25 -5.72
N ALA A 78 2.68 0.89 -4.55
CA ALA A 78 2.27 2.28 -4.42
C ALA A 78 3.19 3.23 -5.22
N ASP A 79 4.49 2.98 -5.19
CA ASP A 79 5.48 3.75 -5.95
C ASP A 79 5.31 3.55 -7.46
N GLU A 80 5.11 2.31 -7.92
CA GLU A 80 4.89 2.00 -9.34
C GLU A 80 3.60 2.66 -9.88
N ILE A 81 2.51 2.61 -9.12
CA ILE A 81 1.26 3.28 -9.53
C ILE A 81 1.46 4.80 -9.51
N ALA A 82 2.14 5.35 -8.50
CA ALA A 82 2.40 6.78 -8.43
C ALA A 82 3.24 7.27 -9.62
N ASP A 83 4.24 6.49 -10.05
CA ASP A 83 5.02 6.74 -11.26
C ASP A 83 4.15 6.77 -12.51
N ARG A 84 3.25 5.79 -12.66
CA ARG A 84 2.45 5.65 -13.88
C ARG A 84 1.45 6.79 -14.09
N PHE A 85 0.97 7.38 -13.00
CA PHE A 85 -0.03 8.44 -13.01
C PHE A 85 0.54 9.84 -12.73
N ASP A 86 1.87 9.99 -12.64
CA ASP A 86 2.54 11.25 -12.28
C ASP A 86 2.00 11.85 -10.97
N ILE A 87 1.73 10.97 -10.01
CA ILE A 87 1.19 11.31 -8.69
C ILE A 87 2.35 11.56 -7.73
N ARG A 88 2.13 12.44 -6.73
CA ARG A 88 3.09 12.61 -5.63
C ARG A 88 3.39 11.27 -4.97
N LYS A 89 4.65 10.85 -5.06
CA LYS A 89 5.19 9.72 -4.32
C LYS A 89 5.30 10.05 -2.84
N ASN A 90 5.38 9.01 -2.03
CA ASN A 90 5.97 9.12 -0.70
C ASN A 90 7.49 9.24 -0.90
N THR A 91 7.98 10.38 -1.40
CA THR A 91 9.39 10.58 -1.78
C THR A 91 10.25 10.67 -0.53
N LEU A 92 10.58 9.53 0.05
CA LEU A 92 11.65 9.42 1.02
C LEU A 92 12.50 8.23 0.63
N LYS A 93 13.80 8.47 0.57
CA LYS A 93 14.91 7.49 0.64
C LYS A 93 14.86 6.63 1.92
N LEU A 94 13.66 6.30 2.41
CA LEU A 94 13.36 5.51 3.60
C LEU A 94 12.92 4.09 3.23
N SER A 95 12.39 3.84 2.03
CA SER A 95 12.09 2.48 1.59
C SER A 95 13.38 1.63 1.51
N GLU A 96 14.49 2.21 1.07
CA GLU A 96 15.82 1.59 1.14
C GLU A 96 16.30 1.37 2.59
N ILE A 97 15.97 2.27 3.51
CA ILE A 97 16.34 2.16 4.93
C ILE A 97 15.50 1.08 5.64
N GLN A 98 14.21 0.97 5.34
CA GLN A 98 13.33 -0.09 5.86
C GLN A 98 13.74 -1.47 5.34
N LYS A 99 14.05 -1.59 4.04
CA LYS A 99 14.63 -2.83 3.47
C LYS A 99 15.98 -3.19 4.13
N GLN A 100 16.81 -2.20 4.48
CA GLN A 100 18.05 -2.43 5.22
C GLN A 100 17.83 -2.81 6.68
N GLU A 101 16.83 -2.26 7.37
CA GLU A 101 16.49 -2.66 8.74
C GLU A 101 15.93 -4.10 8.79
N GLU A 102 15.19 -4.53 7.77
CA GLU A 102 14.71 -5.93 7.66
C GLU A 102 15.90 -6.91 7.46
N ILE A 103 16.89 -6.52 6.65
CA ILE A 103 18.16 -7.25 6.48
C ILE A 103 19.00 -7.21 7.78
N SER A 104 18.98 -6.09 8.51
CA SER A 104 19.70 -5.91 9.78
C SER A 104 19.08 -6.71 10.93
N GLY A 105 17.75 -6.82 10.98
CA GLY A 105 17.00 -7.58 11.99
C GLY A 105 17.27 -9.09 11.96
N SER A 106 17.73 -9.63 10.84
CA SER A 106 18.16 -11.04 10.73
C SER A 106 19.48 -11.35 11.47
N TRP A 107 20.32 -10.35 11.76
CA TRP A 107 21.57 -10.57 12.52
C TRP A 107 21.39 -10.51 14.04
N ALA A 108 20.38 -9.79 14.53
CA ALA A 108 20.09 -9.70 15.97
C ALA A 108 19.56 -11.01 16.58
N LYS A 109 19.11 -11.96 15.76
CA LYS A 109 18.69 -13.30 16.22
C LYS A 109 19.80 -14.35 16.23
N LEU A 110 20.96 -14.09 15.59
CA LEU A 110 22.07 -15.04 15.53
C LEU A 110 23.20 -14.76 16.54
N SER A 111 23.21 -13.58 17.18
CA SER A 111 24.19 -13.23 18.22
C SER A 111 23.79 -13.62 19.66
N VAL A 112 22.58 -14.13 19.88
CA VAL A 112 22.13 -14.60 21.22
C VAL A 112 22.26 -16.12 21.41
N LEU A 113 22.66 -16.86 20.37
CA LEU A 113 22.83 -18.33 20.43
C LEU A 113 24.28 -18.81 20.46
N GLN A 114 25.24 -17.93 20.73
CA GLN A 114 26.66 -18.31 20.97
C GLN A 114 27.19 -17.99 22.37
N GLU A 115 26.32 -17.54 23.28
CA GLU A 115 26.68 -17.36 24.70
C GLU A 115 25.75 -18.16 25.62
N PHE A 116 25.68 -19.48 25.44
CA PHE A 116 25.31 -20.45 26.49
C PHE A 116 26.01 -21.80 26.22
#